data_AF-A0AAV3XGA9-F1
#
_entry.id   AF-A0AAV3XGA9-F1
#
_cell.length_a   1.000
_cell.length_b   1.000
_cell.length_c   1.000
_cell.angle_alpha   90.00
_cell.angle_beta   90.00
_cell.angle_gamma   90.00
#
_symmetry.space_group_name_H-M   'P 1'
#
loop_
_entity.id
_entity.type
_entity.pdbx_description
1 polymer ?
#
loop_
_entity_poly.entity_id
_entity_poly.type
_entity_poly.pdbx_seq_one_letter_code
_entity_poly.pdbx_strand_id
1 'polypeptide(L)'
;MITVSIEFPETVFDSLGQEPDDFVKEMRVVAAVKWYELGKISESKAAEISGLNLGDFIEVLSRYKVYTAQNKNEEITKTSIEAEPQTKLSLQQIAVLPLKERHKLLAASIALTAEDFLNDPELTEFSILDGEDWDPGND
;
A
#
# COMPACT_ATOMS: atom_id res chain seq x y z
N MET A 1 -20.60 20.26 -16.38
CA MET A 1 -20.44 20.40 -14.91
C MET A 1 -21.77 20.08 -14.26
N ILE A 2 -21.75 19.52 -13.04
CA ILE A 2 -22.94 19.21 -12.25
C ILE A 2 -22.95 20.14 -11.05
N THR A 3 -24.10 20.74 -10.73
CA THR A 3 -24.26 21.64 -9.57
C THR A 3 -25.03 20.92 -8.47
N VAL A 4 -24.53 21.01 -7.25
CA VAL A 4 -25.16 20.47 -6.04
C VAL A 4 -25.38 21.63 -5.08
N SER A 5 -26.58 21.73 -4.49
CA SER A 5 -26.91 22.72 -3.46
C SER A 5 -26.85 22.06 -2.09
N ILE A 6 -26.17 22.69 -1.14
CA ILE A 6 -26.00 22.21 0.24
C ILE A 6 -26.27 23.39 1.17
N GLU A 7 -27.08 23.17 2.20
CA GLU A 7 -27.38 24.19 3.21
C GLU A 7 -26.40 24.10 4.38
N PHE A 8 -25.94 25.25 4.85
CA PHE A 8 -25.05 25.39 6.01
C PHE A 8 -25.59 26.46 6.96
N PRO A 9 -25.19 26.44 8.24
CA PRO A 9 -25.44 27.57 9.13
C PRO A 9 -24.85 28.86 8.55
N GLU A 10 -25.52 30.00 8.75
CA GLU A 10 -25.08 31.30 8.24
C GLU A 10 -23.68 31.69 8.74
N THR A 11 -23.28 31.15 9.90
CA THR A 11 -21.99 31.40 10.55
C THR A 11 -20.84 30.54 10.03
N VAL A 12 -21.05 29.69 9.01
CA VAL A 12 -20.02 28.71 8.57
C VAL A 12 -18.74 29.41 8.06
N PHE A 13 -18.92 30.48 7.27
CA PHE A 13 -17.81 31.24 6.70
C PHE A 13 -17.04 31.98 7.78
N ASP A 14 -17.76 32.60 8.73
CA ASP A 14 -17.17 33.30 9.87
C ASP A 14 -16.40 32.34 10.79
N SER A 15 -16.95 31.15 11.02
CA SER A 15 -16.34 30.14 11.91
C SER A 15 -15.04 29.59 11.35
N LEU A 16 -14.93 29.49 10.03
CA LEU A 16 -13.74 29.01 9.33
C LEU A 16 -12.80 30.14 8.87
N GLY A 17 -13.26 31.39 8.90
CA GLY A 17 -12.52 32.54 8.42
C GLY A 17 -12.26 32.50 6.91
N GLN A 18 -13.21 31.97 6.12
CA GLN A 18 -13.04 31.71 4.69
C GLN A 18 -14.07 32.44 3.84
N GLU A 19 -13.65 32.87 2.65
CA GLU A 19 -14.57 33.33 1.61
C GLU A 19 -15.32 32.15 0.97
N PRO A 20 -16.53 32.36 0.42
CA PRO A 20 -17.34 31.28 -0.14
C PRO A 20 -16.64 30.42 -1.19
N ASP A 21 -15.85 31.04 -2.08
CA ASP A 21 -15.14 30.34 -3.14
C ASP A 21 -14.03 29.42 -2.59
N ASP A 22 -13.33 29.87 -1.56
CA ASP A 22 -12.25 29.10 -0.93
C ASP A 22 -12.81 27.98 -0.07
N PHE A 23 -13.93 28.22 0.62
CA PHE A 23 -14.67 27.18 1.33
C PHE A 23 -15.09 26.03 0.38
N VAL A 24 -15.64 26.35 -0.79
CA VAL A 24 -16.09 25.32 -1.76
C VAL A 24 -14.90 24.55 -2.36
N LYS A 25 -13.75 25.22 -2.59
CA LYS A 25 -12.52 24.54 -3.02
C LYS A 25 -12.03 23.59 -1.94
N GLU A 26 -11.90 24.06 -0.71
CA GLU A 26 -11.43 23.24 0.41
C GLU A 26 -12.36 22.04 0.66
N MET A 27 -13.68 22.27 0.67
CA MET A 27 -14.67 21.21 0.84
C MET A 27 -14.52 20.11 -0.21
N ARG A 28 -14.29 20.47 -1.50
CA ARG A 28 -14.06 19.48 -2.56
C ARG A 28 -12.78 18.68 -2.32
N VAL A 29 -11.71 19.34 -1.91
CA VAL A 29 -10.43 18.69 -1.59
C VAL A 29 -10.61 17.70 -0.44
N VAL A 30 -11.20 18.13 0.67
CA VAL A 30 -11.43 17.28 1.85
C VAL A 30 -12.32 16.09 1.52
N ALA A 31 -13.40 16.31 0.76
CA ALA A 31 -14.27 15.22 0.32
C ALA A 31 -13.54 14.21 -0.59
N ALA A 32 -12.76 14.70 -1.55
CA ALA A 32 -11.97 13.85 -2.45
C ALA A 32 -10.93 13.01 -1.69
N VAL A 33 -10.20 13.62 -0.75
CA VAL A 33 -9.27 12.93 0.15
C VAL A 33 -10.00 11.83 0.92
N LYS A 34 -11.16 12.13 1.50
CA LYS A 34 -11.90 11.15 2.30
C LYS A 34 -12.43 9.99 1.46
N TRP A 35 -12.92 10.26 0.26
CA TRP A 35 -13.39 9.20 -0.63
C TRP A 35 -12.26 8.31 -1.15
N TYR A 36 -11.08 8.88 -1.42
CA TYR A 36 -9.88 8.12 -1.76
C TYR A 36 -9.42 7.25 -0.61
N GLU A 37 -9.30 7.81 0.59
CA GLU A 37 -8.92 7.08 1.81
C GLU A 37 -9.85 5.89 2.09
N LEU A 38 -11.15 6.07 1.83
CA LEU A 38 -12.16 5.00 1.94
C LEU A 38 -12.18 4.02 0.76
N GLY A 39 -11.29 4.18 -0.23
CA GLY A 39 -11.22 3.32 -1.41
C GLY A 39 -12.42 3.44 -2.36
N LYS A 40 -13.25 4.48 -2.22
CA LYS A 40 -14.47 4.67 -3.04
C LYS A 40 -14.19 5.17 -4.44
N ILE A 41 -13.07 5.86 -4.61
CA ILE A 41 -12.64 6.45 -5.88
C ILE A 41 -11.13 6.23 -6.07
N SER A 42 -10.68 6.23 -7.32
CA SER A 42 -9.25 6.16 -7.64
C SER A 42 -8.55 7.50 -7.37
N GLU A 43 -7.21 7.47 -7.28
CA GLU A 43 -6.38 8.67 -7.07
C GLU A 43 -6.60 9.72 -8.17
N SER A 44 -6.57 9.29 -9.43
CA SER A 44 -6.85 10.16 -10.58
C SER A 44 -8.24 10.79 -10.51
N LYS A 45 -9.25 10.03 -10.06
CA LYS A 45 -10.61 10.55 -9.91
C LYS A 45 -10.72 11.53 -8.73
N ALA A 46 -10.00 11.28 -7.65
CA ALA A 46 -9.95 12.18 -6.50
C ALA A 46 -9.28 13.51 -6.86
N ALA A 47 -8.19 13.49 -7.63
CA ALA A 47 -7.57 14.69 -8.18
C ALA A 47 -8.57 15.50 -9.04
N GLU A 48 -9.27 14.84 -9.97
CA GLU A 48 -10.30 15.48 -10.80
C GLU A 48 -11.42 16.14 -9.97
N ILE A 49 -11.94 15.43 -8.96
CA ILE A 49 -13.01 15.94 -8.09
C ILE A 49 -12.53 17.13 -7.24
N SER A 50 -11.29 17.07 -6.75
CA SER A 50 -10.68 18.15 -5.97
C SER A 50 -10.44 19.42 -6.80
N GLY A 51 -10.46 19.31 -8.13
CA GLY A 51 -10.09 20.41 -9.04
C GLY A 51 -8.59 20.68 -9.10
N LEU A 52 -7.77 19.75 -8.59
CA LEU A 52 -6.32 19.83 -8.61
C LEU A 52 -5.73 18.96 -9.72
N ASN A 53 -4.50 19.27 -10.13
CA ASN A 53 -3.73 18.32 -10.92
C ASN A 53 -3.28 17.14 -10.04
N LEU A 54 -2.82 16.05 -10.67
CA LEU A 54 -2.45 14.83 -9.94
C LEU A 54 -1.30 15.05 -8.94
N GLY A 55 -0.29 15.86 -9.30
CA GLY A 55 0.85 16.16 -8.44
C GLY A 55 0.44 16.94 -7.20
N ASP A 56 -0.33 18.02 -7.39
CA ASP A 56 -0.86 18.83 -6.28
C ASP A 56 -1.74 18.00 -5.35
N PHE A 57 -2.53 17.06 -5.90
CA PHE A 57 -3.35 16.17 -5.10
C PHE A 57 -2.52 15.19 -4.26
N ILE A 58 -1.41 14.66 -4.79
CA ILE A 58 -0.48 13.81 -4.03
C ILE A 58 0.15 14.60 -2.87
N GLU A 59 0.49 15.87 -3.08
CA GLU A 59 0.99 16.74 -2.02
C GLU A 59 -0.07 16.96 -0.92
N VAL A 60 -1.34 17.14 -1.32
CA VAL A 60 -2.47 17.18 -0.38
C VAL A 60 -2.55 15.89 0.42
N LEU A 61 -2.56 14.71 -0.21
CA LEU A 61 -2.63 13.43 0.50
C LEU A 61 -1.50 13.28 1.53
N SER A 62 -0.30 13.75 1.19
CA SER A 62 0.86 13.78 2.09
C SER A 62 0.61 14.67 3.31
N ARG A 63 0.03 15.87 3.13
CA ARG A 63 -0.34 16.77 4.25
C ARG A 63 -1.40 16.16 5.16
N TYR A 64 -2.36 15.44 4.59
CA TYR A 64 -3.42 14.73 5.33
C TYR A 64 -2.97 13.38 5.90
N LYS A 65 -1.70 12.97 5.70
CA LYS A 65 -1.14 11.68 6.14
C LYS A 65 -1.94 10.48 5.64
N VAL A 66 -2.51 10.58 4.44
CA VAL A 66 -3.22 9.48 3.79
C VAL A 66 -2.22 8.65 3.00
N TYR A 67 -2.23 7.33 3.22
CA TYR A 67 -1.36 6.41 2.51
C TYR A 67 -1.69 6.40 1.02
N THR A 68 -0.72 6.80 0.20
CA THR A 68 -0.80 6.71 -1.25
C THR A 68 -0.20 5.40 -1.74
N ALA A 69 -0.51 5.01 -2.98
CA ALA A 69 0.17 3.89 -3.62
C ALA A 69 1.70 4.06 -3.62
N GLN A 70 2.20 5.30 -3.67
CA GLN A 70 3.62 5.69 -3.64
C GLN A 70 4.25 5.55 -2.23
N ASN A 71 3.51 5.93 -1.18
CA ASN A 71 3.96 5.73 0.21
C ASN A 71 4.01 4.25 0.57
N LYS A 72 3.10 3.45 -0.02
CA LYS A 72 3.08 2.00 0.18
C LYS A 72 4.36 1.33 -0.29
N ASN A 73 5.02 1.77 -1.35
CA ASN A 73 6.32 1.19 -1.77
C ASN A 73 7.50 1.72 -0.95
N GLU A 74 7.45 2.95 -0.47
CA GLU A 74 8.54 3.55 0.31
C GLU A 74 8.71 2.95 1.71
N GLU A 75 7.62 2.50 2.35
CA GLU A 75 7.67 1.83 3.65
C GLU A 75 8.30 0.42 3.55
N ILE A 76 8.13 -0.24 2.39
CA ILE A 76 8.77 -1.54 2.11
C ILE A 76 10.29 -1.36 1.96
N THR A 77 10.73 -0.24 1.39
CA THR A 77 12.17 0.02 1.18
C THR A 77 12.91 0.36 2.48
N LYS A 78 12.24 0.88 3.51
CA LYS A 78 12.89 1.28 4.78
C LYS A 78 13.08 0.13 5.77
N THR A 79 12.47 -1.03 5.53
CA THR A 79 12.68 -2.26 6.34
C THR A 79 13.74 -3.19 5.73
N SER A 80 14.25 -2.88 4.54
CA SER A 80 15.31 -3.67 3.88
C SER A 80 16.60 -2.87 3.80
N ILE A 81 17.24 -2.68 4.95
CA ILE A 81 18.68 -2.41 4.98
C ILE A 81 19.36 -3.78 4.97
N GLU A 82 20.20 -3.99 3.95
CA GLU A 82 21.10 -5.13 3.69
C GLU A 82 20.49 -6.40 3.05
N ALA A 83 20.25 -6.36 1.74
CA ALA A 83 20.73 -7.37 0.78
C ALA A 83 20.50 -6.91 -0.67
N GLU A 84 21.45 -7.22 -1.55
CA GLU A 84 21.70 -6.56 -2.84
C GLU A 84 20.55 -6.52 -3.86
N PRO A 85 20.51 -5.49 -4.73
CA PRO A 85 19.48 -5.33 -5.75
C PRO A 85 19.82 -6.19 -6.98
N GLN A 86 19.19 -7.35 -7.10
CA GLN A 86 19.00 -7.97 -8.41
C GLN A 86 17.52 -7.95 -8.79
N THR A 87 17.16 -6.92 -9.55
CA THR A 87 15.86 -6.77 -10.23
C THR A 87 15.57 -8.00 -11.09
N LYS A 88 14.81 -8.96 -10.54
CA LYS A 88 14.35 -10.15 -11.28
C LYS A 88 12.91 -10.48 -10.88
N LEU A 89 11.96 -9.95 -11.66
CA LEU A 89 10.52 -10.31 -11.68
C LEU A 89 9.77 -10.10 -10.34
N SER A 90 8.50 -9.68 -10.39
CA SER A 90 7.67 -9.63 -9.19
C SER A 90 7.30 -11.04 -8.71
N LEU A 91 6.96 -11.21 -7.43
CA LEU A 91 6.53 -12.51 -6.88
C LEU A 91 5.31 -13.09 -7.64
N GLN A 92 4.39 -12.22 -8.06
CA GLN A 92 3.24 -12.61 -8.88
C GLN A 92 3.67 -13.10 -10.26
N GLN A 93 4.66 -12.45 -10.87
CA GLN A 93 5.23 -12.89 -12.16
C GLN A 93 5.96 -14.22 -12.02
N ILE A 94 6.70 -14.44 -10.93
CA ILE A 94 7.40 -15.70 -10.65
C ILE A 94 6.42 -16.85 -10.45
N ALA A 95 5.30 -16.62 -9.74
CA ALA A 95 4.28 -17.64 -9.47
C ALA A 95 3.62 -18.19 -10.74
N VAL A 96 3.55 -17.37 -11.80
CA VAL A 96 2.96 -17.74 -13.10
C VAL A 96 3.95 -18.52 -13.99
N LEU A 97 5.24 -18.54 -13.67
CA LEU A 97 6.23 -19.27 -14.46
C LEU A 97 6.10 -20.81 -14.31
N PRO A 98 6.44 -21.58 -15.36
CA PRO A 98 6.59 -23.02 -15.26
C PRO A 98 7.55 -23.41 -14.13
N LEU A 99 7.27 -24.51 -13.41
CA LEU A 99 8.05 -24.97 -12.25
C LEU A 99 9.56 -25.06 -12.55
N LYS A 100 9.91 -25.51 -13.76
CA LYS A 100 11.30 -25.62 -14.22
C LYS A 100 12.02 -24.26 -14.28
N GLU A 101 11.32 -23.19 -14.59
CA GLU A 101 11.89 -21.84 -14.65
C GLU A 101 12.01 -21.23 -13.25
N ARG A 102 11.02 -21.46 -12.38
CA ARG A 102 11.10 -21.10 -10.96
C ARG A 102 12.34 -21.71 -10.29
N HIS A 103 12.62 -23.00 -10.52
CA HIS A 103 13.79 -23.67 -9.95
C HIS A 103 15.13 -23.06 -10.39
N LYS A 104 15.23 -22.53 -11.62
CA LYS A 104 16.46 -21.85 -12.08
C LYS A 104 16.75 -20.58 -11.30
N LEU A 105 15.70 -19.86 -10.89
CA LEU A 105 15.83 -18.64 -10.10
C LEU A 105 16.29 -18.95 -8.67
N LEU A 106 15.74 -20.02 -8.08
CA LEU A 106 16.12 -20.47 -6.74
C LEU A 106 17.51 -21.11 -6.70
N ALA A 107 17.97 -21.72 -7.80
CA ALA A 107 19.24 -22.43 -7.86
C ALA A 107 20.45 -21.62 -7.37
N ALA A 108 20.46 -20.30 -7.61
CA ALA A 108 21.54 -19.43 -7.12
C ALA A 108 21.50 -19.21 -5.61
N SER A 109 20.32 -19.19 -5.01
CA SER A 109 20.11 -18.97 -3.58
C SER A 109 20.19 -20.25 -2.76
N ILE A 110 19.96 -21.42 -3.36
CA ILE A 110 20.00 -22.73 -2.66
C ILE A 110 21.34 -22.95 -1.94
N ALA A 111 22.47 -22.62 -2.57
CA ALA A 111 23.78 -22.82 -1.97
C ALA A 111 24.03 -21.88 -0.78
N LEU A 112 23.63 -20.61 -0.91
CA LEU A 112 23.76 -19.61 0.17
C LEU A 112 22.87 -19.99 1.36
N THR A 113 21.62 -20.36 1.09
CA THR A 113 20.71 -20.82 2.14
C THR A 113 21.25 -22.07 2.83
N ALA A 114 21.86 -23.02 2.11
CA ALA A 114 22.47 -24.19 2.72
C ALA A 114 23.62 -23.83 3.69
N GLU A 115 24.40 -22.79 3.38
CA GLU A 115 25.43 -22.27 4.29
C GLU A 115 24.82 -21.60 5.52
N ASP A 116 23.73 -20.83 5.37
CA ASP A 116 23.04 -20.19 6.51
C ASP A 116 22.53 -21.24 7.51
N PHE A 117 21.89 -22.32 7.04
CA PHE A 117 21.42 -23.43 7.89
C PHE A 117 22.56 -24.17 8.61
N LEU A 118 23.79 -24.15 8.09
CA LEU A 118 24.94 -24.77 8.75
C LEU A 118 25.55 -23.87 9.83
N ASN A 119 25.41 -22.55 9.68
CA ASN A 119 26.06 -21.55 10.52
C ASN A 119 25.12 -20.91 11.54
N ASP A 120 23.81 -21.00 11.34
CA ASP A 120 22.78 -20.49 12.24
C ASP A 120 21.96 -21.64 12.86
N PRO A 121 22.22 -22.01 14.13
CA PRO A 121 21.50 -23.08 14.83
C PRO A 121 20.00 -22.83 14.94
N GLU A 122 19.56 -21.56 15.03
CA GLU A 122 18.13 -21.22 15.17
C GLU A 122 17.33 -21.62 13.93
N LEU A 123 17.96 -21.61 12.74
CA LEU A 123 17.33 -22.07 11.49
C LEU A 123 17.14 -23.58 11.43
N THR A 124 17.89 -24.35 12.23
CA THR A 124 17.73 -25.80 12.36
C THR A 124 16.83 -26.21 13.52
N GLU A 125 16.48 -25.28 14.41
CA GLU A 125 15.51 -25.48 15.47
C GLU A 125 14.08 -25.42 14.92
N PHE A 126 13.72 -26.40 14.09
CA PHE A 126 12.33 -26.79 13.99
C PHE A 126 11.95 -27.39 15.33
N SER A 127 11.36 -26.57 16.21
CA SER A 127 10.55 -27.07 17.31
C SER A 127 9.65 -28.13 16.69
N ILE A 128 9.87 -29.39 17.07
CA ILE A 128 9.00 -30.50 16.70
C ILE A 128 7.62 -30.03 17.15
N LEU A 129 6.79 -29.60 16.20
CA LEU A 129 5.36 -29.50 16.46
C LEU A 129 4.99 -30.92 16.83
N ASP A 130 4.73 -31.15 18.13
CA ASP A 130 4.23 -32.42 18.62
C ASP A 130 3.13 -32.86 17.66
N GLY A 131 3.33 -34.00 16.99
CA GLY A 131 2.48 -34.48 15.91
C GLY A 131 1.08 -34.90 16.37
N GLU A 132 0.56 -34.32 17.45
CA GLU A 132 -0.63 -34.78 18.17
C GLU A 132 -1.93 -34.09 17.73
N ASP A 133 -1.90 -33.06 16.88
CA ASP A 133 -3.12 -32.37 16.38
C ASP A 133 -3.40 -32.59 14.89
N TRP A 134 -2.84 -33.63 14.28
CA TRP A 134 -3.36 -34.15 13.01
C TRP A 134 -4.38 -35.26 13.33
N ASP A 135 -5.63 -34.89 13.57
CA ASP A 135 -6.77 -35.82 13.55
C ASP A 135 -7.25 -35.92 12.09
N PRO A 136 -6.88 -36.97 11.33
CA PRO A 136 -7.54 -37.23 10.07
C PRO A 136 -8.89 -37.83 10.42
N GLY A 137 -9.86 -36.95 10.71
CA GLY A 137 -11.24 -37.32 10.96
C GLY A 137 -11.67 -38.38 9.95
N ASN A 138 -11.97 -39.57 10.46
CA ASN A 138 -12.32 -40.74 9.68
C ASN A 138 -13.77 -40.59 9.20
N ASP A 139 -13.96 -40.17 7.95
CA ASP A 139 -15.18 -40.38 7.16
C ASP A 139 -14.90 -41.30 5.95
#